data_AF-A0A951ET69-F1
#
_entry.id   AF-A0A951ET69-F1
#
_cell.length_a   1.000
_cell.length_b   1.000
_cell.length_c   1.000
_cell.angle_alpha   90.00
_cell.angle_beta   90.00
_cell.angle_gamma   90.00
#
_symmetry.space_group_name_H-M   'P 1'
#
loop_
_entity.id
_entity.type
_entity.pdbx_description
1 polymer ?
#
loop_
_entity_poly.entity_id
_entity_poly.type
_entity_poly.pdbx_seq_one_letter_code
_entity_poly.pdbx_strand_id
1 'polypeptide(L)'
;MLRPIVSLLASALCAAGAQFAGSQACATCHAAIYRSFMQTPMARSSGIAGTGEPKEHFDRAEFADSHNAFRYRVGQQAGTYFFEFVEQRAKDPIRGRRGLAYFVGSGAAARSYLLNIDGFLYEAPVAFYSNADSWNAAPSYAAIAYPYLTRPVQTGCLSCHASGIQPVPGTQNAYRSPPFREGGVACERCHGPGSDHVANGKPMVNPAKLPVPNETASASSAIFPEKSAYPSPVKTRGISLRETVWRIT
;
A
#
# COMPACT_ATOMS: atom_id res chain seq x y z
N MET A 1 35.50 55.24 -20.88
CA MET A 1 34.05 54.99 -21.00
C MET A 1 33.80 53.51 -20.71
N LEU A 2 33.51 53.15 -19.45
CA LEU A 2 33.20 51.77 -19.03
C LEU A 2 31.68 51.64 -18.91
N ARG A 3 31.07 50.78 -19.72
CA ARG A 3 29.62 50.50 -19.67
C ARG A 3 29.36 49.51 -18.53
N PRO A 4 28.43 49.76 -17.60
CA PRO A 4 28.07 48.78 -16.59
C PRO A 4 27.24 47.66 -17.25
N ILE A 5 27.70 46.42 -17.08
CA ILE A 5 26.96 45.22 -17.45
C ILE A 5 25.88 45.03 -16.38
N VAL A 6 24.63 45.33 -16.74
CA VAL A 6 23.47 45.00 -15.92
C VAL A 6 23.21 43.50 -16.08
N SER A 7 23.59 42.70 -15.09
CA SER A 7 23.19 41.29 -15.00
C SER A 7 21.71 41.20 -14.66
N LEU A 8 20.88 40.91 -15.65
CA LEU A 8 19.50 40.46 -15.46
C LEU A 8 19.51 39.07 -14.81
N LEU A 9 19.25 39.01 -13.51
CA LEU A 9 18.83 37.78 -12.83
C LEU A 9 17.41 37.45 -13.27
N ALA A 10 17.28 36.62 -14.32
CA ALA A 10 16.02 35.99 -14.67
C ALA A 10 15.67 34.98 -13.57
N SER A 11 14.77 35.37 -12.66
CA SER A 11 14.13 34.44 -11.73
C SER A 11 13.25 33.50 -12.54
N ALA A 12 13.73 32.30 -12.81
CA ALA A 12 12.91 31.23 -13.34
C ALA A 12 11.89 30.83 -12.27
N LEU A 13 10.69 31.41 -12.31
CA LEU A 13 9.53 30.83 -11.64
C LEU A 13 9.25 29.49 -12.32
N CYS A 14 9.80 28.39 -11.77
CA CYS A 14 9.22 27.09 -11.99
C CYS A 14 7.77 27.17 -11.53
N ALA A 15 6.83 27.14 -12.47
CA ALA A 15 5.43 26.89 -12.14
C ALA A 15 5.38 25.54 -11.42
N ALA A 16 5.24 25.56 -10.10
CA ALA A 16 5.01 24.35 -9.33
C ALA A 16 3.69 23.76 -9.84
N GLY A 17 3.75 22.57 -10.44
CA GLY A 17 2.54 21.86 -10.87
C GLY A 17 1.58 21.64 -9.70
N ALA A 18 0.29 21.49 -9.99
CA ALA A 18 -0.73 21.26 -8.97
C ALA A 18 -0.35 20.06 -8.07
N GLN A 19 -0.34 20.30 -6.77
CA GLN A 19 -0.02 19.33 -5.72
C GLN A 19 -1.27 18.67 -5.14
N PHE A 20 -1.08 17.49 -4.55
CA PHE A 20 -2.10 16.81 -3.76
C PHE A 20 -2.31 17.55 -2.43
N ALA A 21 -3.55 17.93 -2.14
CA ALA A 21 -3.96 18.62 -0.93
C ALA A 21 -4.36 17.65 0.20
N GLY A 22 -4.64 16.38 -0.12
CA GLY A 22 -5.14 15.36 0.80
C GLY A 22 -6.64 15.49 1.07
N SER A 23 -7.31 14.36 1.32
CA SER A 23 -8.78 14.31 1.45
C SER A 23 -9.32 15.17 2.59
N GLN A 24 -8.52 15.41 3.64
CA GLN A 24 -8.93 16.25 4.77
C GLN A 24 -9.20 17.70 4.34
N ALA A 25 -8.45 18.24 3.36
CA ALA A 25 -8.69 19.58 2.83
C ALA A 25 -10.07 19.70 2.18
N CYS A 26 -10.58 18.61 1.60
CA CYS A 26 -11.90 18.56 0.98
C CYS A 26 -13.03 18.63 2.02
N ALA A 27 -12.81 18.13 3.24
CA ALA A 27 -13.84 18.03 4.28
C ALA A 27 -14.39 19.39 4.74
N THR A 28 -13.59 20.45 4.65
CA THR A 28 -13.98 21.81 5.07
C THR A 28 -15.18 22.35 4.28
N CYS A 29 -15.17 22.17 2.96
CA CYS A 29 -16.24 22.64 2.07
C CYS A 29 -17.23 21.52 1.69
N HIS A 30 -16.77 20.26 1.65
CA HIS A 30 -17.55 19.10 1.20
C HIS A 30 -17.77 18.07 2.31
N ALA A 31 -18.11 18.53 3.52
CA ALA A 31 -18.19 17.69 4.71
C ALA A 31 -19.11 16.47 4.56
N ALA A 32 -20.27 16.62 3.90
CA ALA A 32 -21.21 15.52 3.68
C ALA A 32 -20.64 14.45 2.73
N ILE A 33 -20.00 14.87 1.64
CA ILE A 33 -19.37 13.98 0.66
C ILE A 33 -18.17 13.26 1.29
N TYR A 34 -17.34 14.00 2.03
CA TYR A 34 -16.22 13.42 2.75
C TYR A 34 -16.69 12.34 3.73
N ARG A 35 -17.67 12.66 4.59
CA ARG A 35 -18.19 11.69 5.58
C ARG A 35 -18.79 10.44 4.94
N SER A 36 -19.50 10.56 3.82
CA SER A 36 -20.05 9.39 3.14
C SER A 36 -18.96 8.59 2.43
N PHE A 37 -18.04 9.24 1.72
CA PHE A 37 -16.95 8.58 1.00
C PHE A 37 -16.01 7.83 1.95
N MET A 38 -15.64 8.43 3.08
CA MET A 38 -14.75 7.80 4.07
C MET A 38 -15.35 6.55 4.74
N GLN A 39 -16.64 6.28 4.54
CA GLN A 39 -17.29 5.05 4.98
C GLN A 39 -17.22 3.91 3.96
N THR A 40 -16.88 4.22 2.70
CA THR A 40 -16.86 3.24 1.62
C THR A 40 -15.73 2.23 1.76
N PRO A 41 -15.86 1.03 1.15
CA PRO A 41 -14.76 0.06 1.07
C PRO A 41 -13.50 0.64 0.42
N MET A 42 -13.64 1.51 -0.58
CA MET A 42 -12.52 2.13 -1.30
C MET A 42 -11.68 3.01 -0.37
N ALA A 43 -12.31 3.89 0.40
CA ALA A 43 -11.60 4.76 1.34
C ALA A 43 -10.99 4.00 2.54
N ARG A 44 -11.43 2.77 2.78
CA ARG A 44 -10.99 1.92 3.89
C ARG A 44 -10.11 0.76 3.45
N SER A 45 -9.63 0.75 2.20
CA SER A 45 -8.95 -0.40 1.59
C SER A 45 -7.48 -0.57 1.97
N SER A 46 -6.93 0.28 2.84
CA SER A 46 -5.67 0.05 3.56
C SER A 46 -5.55 0.98 4.77
N GLY A 47 -4.53 0.75 5.59
CA GLY A 47 -4.20 1.60 6.73
C GLY A 47 -3.08 0.99 7.58
N ILE A 48 -2.77 1.66 8.69
CA ILE A 48 -1.87 1.11 9.72
C ILE A 48 -2.64 0.01 10.47
N ALA A 49 -2.02 -1.15 10.64
CA ALA A 49 -2.64 -2.25 11.36
C ALA A 49 -2.85 -1.88 12.84
N GLY A 50 -4.00 -2.27 13.39
CA GLY A 50 -4.38 -1.96 14.76
C GLY A 50 -4.80 -0.51 15.03
N THR A 51 -4.99 0.31 13.99
CA THR A 51 -5.60 1.64 14.13
C THR A 51 -7.11 1.60 13.85
N GLY A 52 -7.86 2.41 14.61
CA GLY A 52 -9.32 2.42 14.58
C GLY A 52 -9.93 1.27 15.39
N GLU A 53 -11.24 1.08 15.23
CA GLU A 53 -11.94 -0.05 15.82
C GLU A 53 -11.51 -1.35 15.10
N PRO A 54 -11.00 -2.36 15.83
CA PRO A 54 -10.65 -3.65 15.26
C PRO A 54 -11.84 -4.24 14.51
N LYS A 55 -11.62 -4.68 13.27
CA LYS A 55 -12.64 -5.48 12.56
C LYS A 55 -12.41 -6.97 12.74
N GLU A 56 -11.26 -7.32 13.32
CA GLU A 56 -10.78 -8.67 13.47
C GLU A 56 -10.99 -9.16 14.89
N HIS A 57 -11.43 -10.40 15.01
CA HIS A 57 -11.52 -11.08 16.30
C HIS A 57 -10.29 -11.96 16.49
N PHE A 58 -9.77 -12.00 17.72
CA PHE A 58 -8.54 -12.73 18.04
C PHE A 58 -8.79 -14.03 18.79
N ASP A 59 -10.05 -14.32 19.14
CA ASP A 59 -10.49 -15.47 19.92
C ASP A 59 -10.21 -16.80 19.18
N ARG A 60 -10.20 -16.75 17.83
CA ARG A 60 -9.91 -17.86 16.91
C ARG A 60 -8.79 -17.47 15.93
N ALA A 61 -7.66 -17.06 16.49
CA ALA A 61 -6.53 -16.54 15.73
C ALA A 61 -5.39 -17.56 15.51
N GLU A 62 -5.68 -18.85 15.66
CA GLU A 62 -4.72 -19.93 15.39
C GLU A 62 -5.16 -20.79 14.22
N PHE A 63 -4.22 -21.11 13.33
CA PHE A 63 -4.44 -22.02 12.21
C PHE A 63 -3.14 -22.71 11.81
N ALA A 64 -3.23 -23.77 11.01
CA ALA A 64 -2.09 -24.41 10.37
C ALA A 64 -2.17 -24.18 8.85
N ASP A 65 -1.02 -24.17 8.17
CA ASP A 65 -1.01 -24.22 6.71
C ASP A 65 -1.62 -25.55 6.19
N SER A 66 -1.90 -25.61 4.89
CA SER A 66 -2.52 -26.79 4.26
C SER A 66 -1.69 -28.08 4.37
N HIS A 67 -0.39 -27.96 4.61
CA HIS A 67 0.53 -29.08 4.77
C HIS A 67 0.71 -29.49 6.24
N ASN A 68 0.12 -28.74 7.18
CA ASN A 68 0.40 -28.81 8.61
C ASN A 68 1.90 -28.67 8.93
N ALA A 69 2.66 -27.96 8.09
CA ALA A 69 4.09 -27.75 8.27
C ALA A 69 4.36 -26.67 9.31
N PHE A 70 3.57 -25.59 9.30
CA PHE A 70 3.64 -24.51 10.27
C PHE A 70 2.28 -24.24 10.92
N ARG A 71 2.31 -23.92 12.21
CA ARG A 71 1.19 -23.30 12.92
C ARG A 71 1.44 -21.81 13.05
N TYR A 72 0.39 -21.04 12.85
CA TYR A 72 0.37 -19.59 12.95
C TYR A 72 -0.58 -19.19 14.07
N ARG A 73 -0.19 -18.19 14.84
CA ARG A 73 -1.03 -17.53 15.85
C ARG A 73 -0.97 -16.04 15.63
N VAL A 74 -2.11 -15.39 15.47
CA VAL A 74 -2.21 -13.95 15.33
C VAL A 74 -2.67 -13.36 16.66
N GLY A 75 -2.18 -12.18 17.00
CA GLY A 75 -2.55 -11.52 18.24
C GLY A 75 -2.35 -10.02 18.18
N GLN A 76 -2.81 -9.37 19.23
CA GLN A 76 -2.62 -7.95 19.46
C GLN A 76 -2.06 -7.72 20.86
N GLN A 77 -1.14 -6.77 20.98
CA GLN A 77 -0.61 -6.32 22.26
C GLN A 77 -0.46 -4.80 22.22
N ALA A 78 -1.09 -4.10 23.16
CA ALA A 78 -1.04 -2.63 23.28
C ALA A 78 -1.29 -1.89 21.94
N GLY A 79 -2.33 -2.30 21.19
CA GLY A 79 -2.64 -1.69 19.90
C GLY A 79 -1.88 -2.29 18.71
N THR A 80 -0.74 -2.94 18.91
CA THR A 80 0.09 -3.49 17.83
C THR A 80 -0.30 -4.92 17.51
N TYR A 81 -0.52 -5.21 16.22
CA TYR A 81 -0.83 -6.55 15.74
C TYR A 81 0.47 -7.30 15.44
N PHE A 82 0.47 -8.60 15.67
CA PHE A 82 1.59 -9.49 15.37
C PHE A 82 1.09 -10.86 14.94
N PHE A 83 1.96 -11.64 14.31
CA PHE A 83 1.77 -13.08 14.24
C PHE A 83 3.04 -13.82 14.68
N GLU A 84 2.83 -15.03 15.16
CA GLU A 84 3.84 -16.02 15.50
C GLU A 84 3.69 -17.21 14.57
N PHE A 85 4.80 -17.88 14.28
CA PHE A 85 4.82 -19.12 13.52
C PHE A 85 5.77 -20.12 14.18
N VAL A 86 5.40 -21.39 14.14
CA VAL A 86 6.20 -22.51 14.68
C VAL A 86 6.12 -23.70 13.74
N GLU A 87 7.27 -24.19 13.29
CA GLU A 87 7.41 -25.42 12.52
C GLU A 87 6.92 -26.61 13.34
N GLN A 88 6.18 -27.50 12.69
CA GLN A 88 5.60 -28.68 13.30
C GLN A 88 6.49 -29.89 13.02
N ARG A 89 6.54 -30.84 13.97
CA ARG A 89 7.20 -32.15 13.81
C ARG A 89 8.72 -32.13 13.62
N ALA A 90 9.37 -30.96 13.71
CA ALA A 90 10.82 -30.84 13.76
C ALA A 90 11.36 -31.02 15.20
N LYS A 91 12.53 -31.65 15.35
CA LYS A 91 13.21 -31.81 16.65
C LYS A 91 13.65 -30.45 17.23
N ASP A 92 14.11 -29.56 16.37
CA ASP A 92 14.43 -28.17 16.69
C ASP A 92 13.63 -27.25 15.75
N PRO A 93 12.41 -26.82 16.15
CA PRO A 93 11.49 -26.17 15.24
C PRO A 93 11.89 -24.73 14.96
N ILE A 94 11.87 -24.37 13.68
CA ILE A 94 11.93 -22.96 13.27
C ILE A 94 10.72 -22.24 13.84
N ARG A 95 10.96 -21.14 14.57
CA ARG A 95 9.91 -20.31 15.14
C ARG A 95 10.25 -18.84 15.07
N GLY A 96 9.23 -18.00 15.10
CA GLY A 96 9.43 -16.57 15.13
C GLY A 96 8.16 -15.78 15.36
N ARG A 97 8.36 -14.48 15.57
CA ARG A 97 7.30 -13.47 15.70
C ARG A 97 7.60 -12.32 14.76
N ARG A 98 6.56 -11.75 14.14
CA ARG A 98 6.67 -10.56 13.29
C ARG A 98 5.51 -9.62 13.57
N GLY A 99 5.78 -8.32 13.56
CA GLY A 99 4.76 -7.29 13.63
C GLY A 99 4.02 -7.16 12.30
N LEU A 100 2.72 -6.92 12.37
CA LEU A 100 1.89 -6.52 11.24
C LEU A 100 1.81 -5.01 11.25
N ALA A 101 2.43 -4.34 10.28
CA ALA A 101 2.58 -2.88 10.28
C ALA A 101 1.40 -2.19 9.57
N TYR A 102 0.94 -2.77 8.46
CA TYR A 102 -0.15 -2.24 7.65
C TYR A 102 -1.13 -3.34 7.28
N PHE A 103 -2.32 -2.95 6.82
CA PHE A 103 -3.27 -3.84 6.17
C PHE A 103 -3.62 -3.34 4.77
N VAL A 104 -4.02 -4.27 3.90
CA VAL A 104 -4.66 -4.01 2.61
C VAL A 104 -5.95 -4.84 2.54
N GLY A 105 -6.98 -4.26 1.93
CA GLY A 105 -8.34 -4.77 1.93
C GLY A 105 -9.24 -3.99 2.89
N SER A 106 -10.49 -3.77 2.47
CA SER A 106 -11.46 -2.99 3.24
C SER A 106 -11.99 -3.71 4.48
N GLY A 107 -11.72 -5.02 4.59
CA GLY A 107 -12.38 -5.92 5.53
C GLY A 107 -13.83 -6.23 5.15
N ALA A 108 -14.31 -5.89 3.95
CA ALA A 108 -15.61 -6.35 3.48
C ALA A 108 -15.60 -7.85 3.16
N ALA A 109 -14.52 -8.32 2.53
CA ALA A 109 -14.27 -9.74 2.29
C ALA A 109 -13.13 -10.26 3.16
N ALA A 110 -11.99 -9.57 3.12
CA ALA A 110 -10.81 -9.90 3.88
C ALA A 110 -9.90 -8.68 4.11
N ARG A 111 -8.95 -8.84 5.02
CA ARG A 111 -7.76 -8.00 5.18
C ARG A 111 -6.52 -8.88 5.13
N SER A 112 -5.62 -8.57 4.20
CA SER A 112 -4.24 -9.06 4.21
C SER A 112 -3.37 -8.06 4.95
N TYR A 113 -2.27 -8.53 5.52
CA TYR A 113 -1.37 -7.70 6.31
C TYR A 113 0.01 -7.58 5.69
N LEU A 114 0.69 -6.49 6.00
CA LEU A 114 2.01 -6.19 5.50
C LEU A 114 3.02 -6.10 6.64
N LEU A 115 4.16 -6.71 6.44
CA LEU A 115 5.36 -6.51 7.25
C LEU A 115 6.07 -5.27 6.73
N ASN A 116 6.72 -4.53 7.63
CA ASN A 116 7.66 -3.47 7.29
C ASN A 116 9.00 -3.81 7.91
N ILE A 117 10.00 -4.08 7.08
CA ILE A 117 11.37 -4.40 7.51
C ILE A 117 12.27 -3.37 6.85
N ASP A 118 12.79 -2.43 7.65
CA ASP A 118 13.70 -1.37 7.19
C ASP A 118 13.20 -0.56 5.98
N GLY A 119 11.89 -0.32 5.90
CA GLY A 119 11.25 0.42 4.81
C GLY A 119 10.85 -0.45 3.61
N PHE A 120 11.14 -1.75 3.63
CA PHE A 120 10.67 -2.71 2.65
C PHE A 120 9.37 -3.35 3.11
N LEU A 121 8.36 -3.34 2.23
CA LEU A 121 7.07 -3.95 2.52
C LEU A 121 6.98 -5.37 1.95
N TYR A 122 6.54 -6.30 2.79
CA TYR A 122 6.32 -7.70 2.44
C TYR A 122 4.91 -8.13 2.83
N GLU A 123 4.30 -9.01 2.04
CA GLU A 123 3.00 -9.59 2.39
C GLU A 123 3.20 -10.58 3.54
N ALA A 124 2.37 -10.47 4.57
CA ALA A 124 2.35 -11.43 5.67
C ALA A 124 1.64 -12.72 5.23
N PRO A 125 2.03 -13.90 5.76
CA PRO A 125 1.37 -15.16 5.44
C PRO A 125 -0.03 -15.29 6.05
N VAL A 126 -0.51 -14.29 6.79
CA VAL A 126 -1.78 -14.31 7.53
C VAL A 126 -2.74 -13.26 6.98
N ALA A 127 -4.02 -13.63 6.90
CA ALA A 127 -5.11 -12.73 6.56
C ALA A 127 -6.34 -13.02 7.45
N PHE A 128 -7.18 -12.01 7.63
CA PHE A 128 -8.47 -12.16 8.30
C PHE A 128 -9.60 -12.15 7.27
N TYR A 129 -10.49 -13.13 7.32
CA TYR A 129 -11.62 -13.28 6.40
C TYR A 129 -12.93 -13.00 7.13
N SER A 130 -13.60 -11.91 6.76
CA SER A 130 -14.75 -11.37 7.51
C SER A 130 -15.96 -12.30 7.48
N ASN A 131 -16.27 -12.91 6.33
CA ASN A 131 -17.41 -13.83 6.21
C ASN A 131 -17.25 -15.10 7.05
N ALA A 132 -16.01 -15.59 7.16
CA ALA A 132 -15.68 -16.77 7.93
C ALA A 132 -15.38 -16.44 9.40
N ASP A 133 -15.27 -15.15 9.74
CA ASP A 133 -14.85 -14.63 11.05
C ASP A 133 -13.62 -15.39 11.60
N SER A 134 -12.58 -15.51 10.76
CA SER A 134 -11.41 -16.32 11.09
C SER A 134 -10.13 -15.82 10.42
N TRP A 135 -9.02 -16.11 11.11
CA TRP A 135 -7.68 -15.98 10.57
C TRP A 135 -7.30 -17.22 9.76
N ASN A 136 -6.68 -16.99 8.61
CA ASN A 136 -6.19 -18.07 7.76
C ASN A 136 -4.98 -17.59 6.93
N ALA A 137 -4.43 -18.49 6.11
CA ALA A 137 -3.37 -18.18 5.16
C ALA A 137 -3.82 -17.05 4.23
N ALA A 138 -2.96 -16.06 4.03
CA ALA A 138 -3.21 -15.00 3.06
C ALA A 138 -3.40 -15.54 1.63
N PRO A 139 -4.04 -14.79 0.71
CA PRO A 139 -4.17 -15.19 -0.68
C PRO A 139 -2.82 -15.64 -1.28
N SER A 140 -2.84 -16.77 -2.01
CA SER A 140 -1.63 -17.42 -2.55
C SER A 140 -0.63 -18.00 -1.54
N TYR A 141 -0.90 -17.95 -0.22
CA TYR A 141 -0.13 -18.68 0.79
C TYR A 141 -0.68 -20.07 1.10
N ALA A 142 -1.92 -20.35 0.71
CA ALA A 142 -2.60 -21.60 1.04
C ALA A 142 -1.81 -22.86 0.63
N ALA A 143 -1.02 -22.81 -0.45
CA ALA A 143 -0.22 -23.95 -0.93
C ALA A 143 1.26 -23.92 -0.52
N ILE A 144 1.68 -22.95 0.31
CA ILE A 144 3.08 -22.77 0.71
C ILE A 144 3.33 -23.48 2.04
N ALA A 145 4.28 -24.42 2.06
CA ALA A 145 4.62 -25.24 3.24
C ALA A 145 5.77 -24.66 4.09
N TYR A 146 6.06 -23.37 3.96
CA TYR A 146 7.08 -22.65 4.74
C TYR A 146 6.65 -21.21 5.00
N PRO A 147 7.15 -20.55 6.06
CA PRO A 147 6.78 -19.17 6.37
C PRO A 147 7.45 -18.22 5.38
N TYR A 148 6.80 -17.96 4.24
CA TYR A 148 7.34 -17.09 3.20
C TYR A 148 7.23 -15.61 3.59
N LEU A 149 8.23 -15.12 4.34
CA LEU A 149 8.25 -13.78 4.92
C LEU A 149 8.81 -12.69 3.98
N THR A 150 9.21 -13.06 2.76
CA THR A 150 9.93 -12.18 1.82
C THR A 150 9.17 -11.97 0.52
N ARG A 151 7.86 -12.23 0.49
CA ARG A 151 7.00 -11.92 -0.66
C ARG A 151 6.84 -10.40 -0.81
N PRO A 152 7.39 -9.77 -1.86
CA PRO A 152 7.47 -8.32 -1.96
C PRO A 152 6.10 -7.70 -2.26
N VAL A 153 5.74 -6.65 -1.53
CA VAL A 153 4.59 -5.80 -1.88
C VAL A 153 5.06 -4.78 -2.90
N GLN A 154 4.69 -4.97 -4.16
CA GLN A 154 5.04 -4.04 -5.23
C GLN A 154 4.06 -2.87 -5.28
N THR A 155 4.45 -1.79 -5.95
CA THR A 155 3.59 -0.61 -6.15
C THR A 155 2.25 -0.95 -6.78
N GLY A 156 2.19 -1.97 -7.64
CA GLY A 156 0.94 -2.47 -8.23
C GLY A 156 -0.08 -2.99 -7.21
N CYS A 157 0.37 -3.50 -6.06
CA CYS A 157 -0.55 -3.88 -4.98
C CYS A 157 -1.13 -2.62 -4.31
N LEU A 158 -0.27 -1.66 -3.96
CA LEU A 158 -0.69 -0.44 -3.28
C LEU A 158 -1.46 0.51 -4.21
N SER A 159 -1.29 0.41 -5.53
CA SER A 159 -1.95 1.28 -6.51
C SER A 159 -3.47 1.14 -6.51
N CYS A 160 -4.03 0.04 -6.00
CA CYS A 160 -5.47 -0.13 -5.81
C CYS A 160 -5.93 0.04 -4.36
N HIS A 161 -4.99 0.00 -3.41
CA HIS A 161 -5.31 -0.09 -1.98
C HIS A 161 -4.97 1.16 -1.17
N ALA A 162 -4.09 2.04 -1.64
CA ALA A 162 -3.61 3.21 -0.91
C ALA A 162 -3.48 4.44 -1.84
N SER A 163 -3.26 5.64 -1.29
CA SER A 163 -3.13 6.87 -2.08
C SER A 163 -1.90 7.68 -1.71
N GLY A 164 -1.30 8.33 -2.72
CA GLY A 164 -0.02 9.03 -2.56
C GLY A 164 1.11 8.07 -2.15
N ILE A 165 1.26 6.95 -2.85
CA ILE A 165 2.29 5.93 -2.59
C ILE A 165 3.67 6.56 -2.78
N GLN A 166 4.62 6.24 -1.90
CA GLN A 166 5.94 6.85 -1.86
C GLN A 166 7.06 5.82 -2.09
N PRO A 167 7.16 5.23 -3.30
CA PRO A 167 8.19 4.24 -3.58
C PRO A 167 9.59 4.88 -3.57
N VAL A 168 10.59 4.10 -3.16
CA VAL A 168 12.00 4.46 -3.32
C VAL A 168 12.46 4.05 -4.73
N PRO A 169 12.93 4.98 -5.57
CA PRO A 169 13.37 4.67 -6.93
C PRO A 169 14.44 3.58 -6.97
N GLY A 170 14.38 2.72 -7.99
CA GLY A 170 15.35 1.63 -8.19
C GLY A 170 15.14 0.41 -7.29
N THR A 171 14.06 0.35 -6.52
CA THR A 171 13.73 -0.79 -5.65
C THR A 171 12.41 -1.45 -6.08
N GLN A 172 12.23 -2.73 -5.73
CA GLN A 172 10.99 -3.46 -6.02
C GLN A 172 9.86 -3.12 -5.04
N ASN A 173 10.19 -2.94 -3.76
CA ASN A 173 9.24 -2.86 -2.66
C ASN A 173 9.74 -2.01 -1.47
N ALA A 174 10.71 -1.12 -1.68
CA ALA A 174 11.08 -0.14 -0.66
C ALA A 174 10.25 1.13 -0.80
N TYR A 175 9.86 1.70 0.34
CA TYR A 175 9.01 2.87 0.42
C TYR A 175 9.57 3.85 1.45
N ARG A 176 9.21 5.13 1.30
CA ARG A 176 9.45 6.13 2.35
C ARG A 176 8.58 5.82 3.57
N SER A 177 8.84 6.52 4.68
CA SER A 177 7.99 6.47 5.87
C SER A 177 7.20 7.77 5.99
N PRO A 178 5.84 7.74 5.93
CA PRO A 178 4.99 6.58 5.68
C PRO A 178 5.01 6.12 4.19
N PRO A 179 4.67 4.85 3.88
CA PRO A 179 4.74 4.30 2.52
C PRO A 179 3.68 4.85 1.57
N PHE A 180 2.62 5.43 2.12
CA PHE A 180 1.56 6.13 1.40
C PHE A 180 1.08 7.30 2.26
N ARG A 181 0.59 8.37 1.63
CA ARG A 181 0.11 9.57 2.32
C ARG A 181 -1.27 9.36 2.94
N GLU A 182 -2.11 8.55 2.30
CA GLU A 182 -3.46 8.26 2.75
C GLU A 182 -3.76 6.77 2.60
N GLY A 183 -4.37 6.19 3.64
CA GLY A 183 -4.95 4.86 3.57
C GLY A 183 -6.16 4.84 2.64
N GLY A 184 -6.35 3.75 1.92
CA GLY A 184 -7.41 3.61 0.94
C GLY A 184 -7.22 4.43 -0.34
N VAL A 185 -8.25 4.37 -1.19
CA VAL A 185 -8.42 5.27 -2.34
C VAL A 185 -8.94 6.61 -1.83
N ALA A 186 -8.16 7.67 -2.02
CA ALA A 186 -8.46 9.04 -1.58
C ALA A 186 -9.21 9.84 -2.65
N CYS A 187 -9.75 11.01 -2.29
CA CYS A 187 -10.54 11.86 -3.20
C CYS A 187 -9.78 12.18 -4.49
N GLU A 188 -8.54 12.61 -4.34
CA GLU A 188 -7.69 13.06 -5.44
C GLU A 188 -7.28 11.90 -6.36
N ARG A 189 -7.48 10.64 -5.96
CA ARG A 189 -7.30 9.46 -6.82
C ARG A 189 -8.27 9.40 -8.00
N CYS A 190 -9.43 10.02 -7.88
CA CYS A 190 -10.40 10.12 -8.97
C CYS A 190 -10.47 11.54 -9.53
N HIS A 191 -10.18 12.55 -8.71
CA HIS A 191 -10.39 13.96 -9.05
C HIS A 191 -9.12 14.69 -9.51
N GLY A 192 -7.96 14.06 -9.41
CA GLY A 192 -6.65 14.68 -9.65
C GLY A 192 -6.19 15.56 -8.48
N PRO A 193 -5.02 16.21 -8.61
CA PRO A 193 -4.47 17.08 -7.56
C PRO A 193 -5.36 18.30 -7.30
N GLY A 194 -5.73 18.53 -6.04
CA GLY A 194 -6.73 19.51 -5.61
C GLY A 194 -6.19 20.82 -5.06
N SER A 195 -4.87 21.03 -4.97
CA SER A 195 -4.28 22.26 -4.40
C SER A 195 -4.84 23.56 -5.02
N ASP A 196 -4.95 23.62 -6.35
CA ASP A 196 -5.52 24.77 -7.05
C ASP A 196 -7.02 24.94 -6.80
N HIS A 197 -7.75 23.83 -6.64
CA HIS A 197 -9.17 23.84 -6.30
C HIS A 197 -9.37 24.40 -4.89
N VAL A 198 -8.58 23.93 -3.93
CA VAL A 198 -8.63 24.38 -2.53
C VAL A 198 -8.26 25.87 -2.43
N ALA A 199 -7.23 26.32 -3.16
CA ALA A 199 -6.75 27.70 -3.08
C ALA A 199 -7.64 28.70 -3.84
N ASN A 200 -8.13 28.33 -5.03
CA ASN A 200 -8.72 29.27 -5.98
C ASN A 200 -10.10 28.84 -6.53
N GLY A 201 -10.68 27.74 -6.04
CA GLY A 201 -11.96 27.24 -6.53
C GLY A 201 -11.95 26.70 -7.96
N LYS A 202 -10.76 26.41 -8.54
CA LYS A 202 -10.68 25.85 -9.89
C LYS A 202 -11.48 24.53 -9.99
N PRO A 203 -12.17 24.25 -11.10
CA PRO A 203 -12.87 22.98 -11.27
C PRO A 203 -11.92 21.78 -11.14
N MET A 204 -12.35 20.74 -10.43
CA MET A 204 -11.66 19.44 -10.42
C MET A 204 -12.23 18.51 -11.49
N VAL A 205 -11.48 17.45 -11.83
CA VAL A 205 -11.96 16.41 -12.73
C VAL A 205 -13.24 15.80 -12.15
N ASN A 206 -14.28 15.64 -12.98
CA ASN A 206 -15.47 14.88 -12.63
C ASN A 206 -15.42 13.54 -13.38
N PRO A 207 -15.16 12.40 -12.70
CA PRO A 207 -15.07 11.09 -13.33
C PRO A 207 -16.31 10.72 -14.16
N ALA A 208 -17.50 11.17 -13.76
CA ALA A 208 -18.75 10.88 -14.48
C ALA A 208 -18.87 11.62 -15.82
N LYS A 209 -18.02 12.62 -16.07
CA LYS A 209 -17.93 13.37 -17.32
C LYS A 209 -16.75 12.96 -18.19
N LEU A 210 -15.96 11.98 -17.76
CA LEU A 210 -14.89 11.45 -18.58
C LEU A 210 -15.48 10.62 -19.73
N PRO A 211 -14.93 10.71 -20.94
CA PRO A 211 -15.28 9.78 -22.01
C PRO A 211 -15.09 8.34 -21.52
N VAL A 212 -16.01 7.44 -21.86
CA VAL A 212 -15.79 5.99 -21.65
C VAL A 212 -14.47 5.63 -22.31
N PRO A 213 -13.51 5.06 -21.58
CA PRO A 213 -12.23 4.74 -22.18
C PRO A 213 -12.42 3.66 -23.25
N ASN A 214 -11.90 3.91 -24.45
CA ASN A 214 -11.68 2.84 -25.43
C ASN A 214 -10.74 1.81 -24.76
N GLU A 215 -10.90 0.51 -25.07
CA GLU A 215 -10.33 -0.64 -24.32
C GLU A 215 -8.82 -0.61 -23.98
N THR A 216 -8.07 0.37 -24.48
CA THR A 216 -6.62 0.54 -24.28
C THR A 216 -6.23 1.61 -23.26
N ALA A 217 -7.17 2.43 -22.76
CA ALA A 217 -6.88 3.46 -21.76
C ALA A 217 -7.61 3.16 -20.45
N SER A 218 -6.90 3.08 -19.32
CA SER A 218 -7.56 3.05 -18.01
C SER A 218 -8.04 4.47 -17.66
N ALA A 219 -9.20 4.62 -17.00
CA ALA A 219 -9.66 5.92 -16.51
C ALA A 219 -8.58 6.64 -15.64
N SER A 220 -7.69 5.88 -15.01
CA SER A 220 -6.56 6.40 -14.24
C SER A 220 -5.54 7.16 -15.09
N SER A 221 -5.34 6.78 -16.36
CA SER A 221 -4.38 7.40 -17.28
C SER A 221 -4.80 8.81 -17.72
N ALA A 222 -6.10 9.10 -17.70
CA ALA A 222 -6.66 10.42 -18.03
C ALA A 222 -6.62 11.39 -16.84
N ILE A 223 -6.68 10.87 -15.61
CA ILE A 223 -6.66 11.65 -14.36
C ILE A 223 -5.22 11.88 -13.88
N PHE A 224 -4.34 10.91 -14.12
CA PHE A 224 -2.91 10.98 -13.81
C PHE A 224 -2.07 10.76 -15.06
N PRO A 225 -1.74 11.83 -15.81
CA PRO A 225 -0.87 11.73 -16.98
C PRO A 225 0.60 11.56 -16.59
N GLU A 226 0.93 11.30 -15.32
CA GLU A 226 2.29 10.92 -14.96
C GLU A 226 2.67 9.68 -15.77
N LYS A 227 3.63 9.87 -16.68
CA LYS A 227 4.59 8.85 -17.04
C LYS A 227 5.19 8.38 -15.71
N SER A 228 4.51 7.47 -15.02
CA SER A 228 5.24 6.54 -14.21
C SER A 228 6.19 5.88 -15.17
N ALA A 229 7.45 6.29 -15.11
CA ALA A 229 8.54 5.47 -15.56
C ALA A 229 8.54 4.24 -14.65
N TYR A 230 7.51 3.40 -14.78
CA TYR A 230 7.56 2.01 -14.40
C TYR A 230 8.55 1.42 -15.39
N PRO A 231 9.77 1.04 -14.96
CA PRO A 231 10.57 0.19 -15.80
C PRO A 231 9.71 -1.05 -16.09
N SER A 232 9.60 -1.41 -17.36
CA SER A 232 9.06 -2.70 -17.78
C SER A 232 9.63 -3.80 -16.87
N PRO A 233 8.88 -4.87 -16.56
CA PRO A 233 9.41 -5.98 -15.78
C PRO A 233 10.76 -6.37 -16.37
N VAL A 234 11.82 -6.27 -15.55
CA VAL A 234 13.13 -6.76 -15.93
C VAL A 234 12.93 -8.22 -16.30
N LYS A 235 13.17 -8.57 -17.57
CA LYS A 235 13.28 -9.96 -17.99
C LYS A 235 14.42 -10.56 -17.19
N THR A 236 14.13 -11.19 -16.06
CA THR A 236 15.09 -12.04 -15.37
C THR A 236 15.39 -13.20 -16.31
N ARG A 237 16.54 -13.12 -17.00
CA ARG A 237 17.17 -14.34 -17.53
C ARG A 237 17.39 -15.25 -16.33
N GLY A 238 16.95 -16.50 -16.46
CA GLY A 238 16.96 -17.48 -15.38
C GLY A 238 18.33 -17.53 -14.70
N ILE A 239 18.33 -17.20 -13.41
CA ILE A 239 19.44 -17.51 -12.50
C ILE A 239 18.97 -18.70 -11.68
N SER A 240 19.71 -19.79 -11.82
CA SER A 240 19.54 -21.05 -11.10
C SER A 240 19.62 -20.84 -9.58
N LEU A 241 18.76 -21.55 -8.84
CA LEU A 241 18.52 -21.48 -7.39
C LEU A 241 19.70 -21.95 -6.49
N ARG A 242 20.97 -21.77 -6.89
CA ARG A 242 22.11 -22.35 -6.16
C ARG A 242 23.16 -21.39 -5.58
N GLU A 243 23.04 -20.07 -5.73
CA GLU A 243 24.16 -19.17 -5.36
C GLU A 243 23.87 -18.05 -4.33
N THR A 244 22.72 -18.01 -3.66
CA THR A 244 22.42 -16.96 -2.66
C THR A 244 22.38 -17.47 -1.22
N VAL A 245 23.36 -18.25 -0.83
CA VAL A 245 23.71 -18.52 0.57
C VAL A 245 25.20 -18.20 0.71
N TRP A 246 25.59 -17.52 1.78
CA TRP A 246 26.94 -17.01 2.11
C TRP A 246 27.23 -15.55 1.70
N ARG A 247 26.77 -14.61 2.53
CA ARG A 247 27.53 -13.40 2.97
C ARG A 247 26.67 -12.50 3.87
N ILE A 248 26.46 -12.93 5.11
CA ILE A 248 26.27 -12.04 6.27
C ILE A 248 26.97 -12.70 7.46
N THR A 249 28.25 -12.35 7.63
CA THR A 249 29.04 -12.36 8.87
C THR A 249 29.92 -11.13 8.80
#